data_AF-A0A2S1LJ77-F1
#
_entry.id   AF-A0A2S1LJ77-F1
#
_cell.length_a   1.000
_cell.length_b   1.000
_cell.length_c   1.000
_cell.angle_alpha   90.00
_cell.angle_beta   90.00
_cell.angle_gamma   90.00
#
_symmetry.space_group_name_H-M   'P 1'
#
loop_
_entity.id
_entity.type
_entity.pdbx_description
1 polymer ?
#
loop_
_entity_poly.entity_id
_entity_poly.type
_entity_poly.pdbx_seq_one_letter_code
_entity_poly.pdbx_strand_id
1 'polypeptide(L)'
;MQFEQLVLVLKKALSPLYLKIDEIDSKIDTNKKNNFPKYYRNEDLKNIFGLSSNTIIKYRQTGILPFTKMGDIFLYDAAKIERSLKESTNG
;
A
#
# COMPACT_ATOMS: atom_id res chain seq x y z
N MET A 1 -33.96 31.42 23.87
CA MET A 1 -32.95 31.17 24.94
C MET A 1 -32.65 29.69 25.14
N GLN A 2 -33.64 28.80 25.27
CA GLN A 2 -33.42 27.34 25.47
C GLN A 2 -32.76 26.62 24.27
N PHE A 3 -33.08 27.01 23.03
CA PHE A 3 -32.51 26.38 21.83
C PHE A 3 -30.98 26.60 21.71
N GLU A 4 -30.51 27.81 21.99
CA GLU A 4 -29.08 28.15 22.00
C GLU A 4 -28.29 27.33 23.03
N GLN A 5 -28.88 27.08 24.20
CA GLN A 5 -28.26 26.24 25.23
C GLN A 5 -28.16 24.77 24.79
N LEU A 6 -29.18 24.24 24.12
CA LEU A 6 -29.17 22.89 23.58
C LEU A 6 -28.04 22.73 22.53
N VAL A 7 -27.92 23.69 21.62
CA VAL A 7 -26.86 23.71 20.59
C VAL A 7 -25.47 23.78 21.24
N LEU A 8 -25.31 24.57 22.30
CA LEU A 8 -24.05 24.69 23.03
C LEU A 8 -23.64 23.36 23.70
N VAL A 9 -24.60 22.68 24.33
CA VAL A 9 -24.37 21.38 24.99
C VAL A 9 -24.00 20.31 23.96
N LEU A 10 -24.71 20.28 22.83
CA LEU A 10 -24.42 19.35 21.74
C LEU A 10 -23.01 19.58 21.17
N LYS A 11 -22.62 20.84 20.93
CA LYS A 11 -21.26 21.16 20.47
C LYS A 11 -20.20 20.68 21.47
N LYS A 12 -20.40 20.94 22.77
CA LYS A 12 -19.47 20.48 23.82
C LYS A 12 -19.31 18.96 23.86
N ALA A 13 -20.36 18.20 23.55
CA ALA A 13 -20.32 16.74 23.49
C ALA A 13 -19.70 16.21 22.19
N LEU A 14 -19.97 16.86 21.05
CA LEU A 14 -19.53 16.43 19.73
C LEU A 14 -18.07 16.81 19.42
N SER A 15 -17.59 17.95 19.92
CA SER A 15 -16.19 18.37 19.74
C SER A 15 -15.15 17.32 20.20
N PRO A 16 -15.22 16.75 21.41
CA PRO A 16 -14.25 15.74 21.83
C PRO A 16 -14.38 14.43 21.04
N LEU A 17 -15.57 14.11 20.53
CA LEU A 17 -15.75 12.93 19.66
C LEU A 17 -15.07 13.15 18.31
N TYR A 18 -15.23 14.34 17.72
CA TYR A 18 -14.58 14.68 16.46
C TYR A 18 -13.05 14.66 16.59
N LEU A 19 -12.51 15.23 17.67
CA LEU A 19 -11.06 15.19 17.94
C LEU A 19 -10.53 13.76 18.10
N LYS A 20 -11.27 12.88 18.77
CA LYS A 20 -10.87 11.48 18.91
C LYS A 20 -10.90 10.74 17.57
N ILE A 21 -11.87 11.02 16.71
CA ILE A 21 -11.95 10.42 15.38
C ILE A 21 -10.75 10.88 14.53
N ASP A 22 -10.45 12.18 14.54
CA ASP A 22 -9.30 12.76 13.82
C ASP A 22 -7.95 12.20 14.32
N GLU A 23 -7.79 12.01 15.63
CA GLU A 23 -6.62 11.36 16.21
C GLU A 23 -6.50 9.88 15.79
N ILE A 24 -7.63 9.17 15.69
CA ILE A 24 -7.66 7.77 15.24
C ILE A 24 -7.27 7.70 13.76
N ASP A 25 -7.85 8.54 12.92
CA ASP A 25 -7.52 8.60 11.49
C ASP A 25 -6.03 8.92 11.28
N SER A 26 -5.49 9.88 12.02
CA SER A 26 -4.06 10.24 12.00
C SER A 26 -3.15 9.09 12.44
N LYS A 27 -3.56 8.28 13.43
CA LYS A 27 -2.83 7.09 13.90
C LYS A 27 -2.95 5.89 12.95
N ILE A 28 -4.03 5.81 12.18
CA ILE A 28 -4.23 4.76 11.17
C ILE A 28 -3.38 5.06 9.93
N ASP A 29 -3.31 6.31 9.46
CA ASP A 29 -2.48 6.65 8.30
C ASP A 29 -0.97 6.53 8.57
N THR A 30 -0.54 6.67 9.82
CA THR A 30 0.86 6.40 10.20
C THR A 30 1.24 4.92 10.11
N ASN A 31 0.28 3.99 10.22
CA ASN A 31 0.52 2.55 10.03
C ASN A 31 0.66 2.12 8.55
N LYS A 32 0.30 2.98 7.58
CA LYS A 32 0.54 2.72 6.15
C LYS A 32 2.01 2.93 5.74
N LYS A 33 2.83 3.59 6.57
CA LYS A 33 4.27 3.79 6.35
C LYS A 33 5.13 2.78 7.10
N ASN A 34 4.65 1.55 7.21
CA ASN A 34 5.54 0.42 7.44
C ASN A 34 6.44 0.27 6.21
N ASN A 35 7.56 1.01 6.23
CA ASN A 35 8.62 1.09 5.24
C ASN A 35 9.41 -0.22 5.12
N PHE A 36 8.81 -1.35 5.49
CA PHE A 36 9.38 -2.65 5.22
C PHE A 36 9.40 -2.83 3.70
N PRO A 37 10.53 -3.24 3.14
CA PRO A 37 10.59 -3.55 1.72
C PRO A 37 9.52 -4.61 1.43
N LYS A 38 8.47 -4.22 0.70
CA LYS A 38 7.45 -5.15 0.24
C LYS A 38 8.11 -6.05 -0.79
N TYR A 39 8.13 -7.34 -0.51
CA TYR A 39 8.57 -8.34 -1.47
C TYR A 39 7.34 -9.02 -2.05
N TYR A 40 7.20 -8.92 -3.38
CA TYR A 40 6.23 -9.68 -4.13
C TYR A 40 6.75 -11.10 -4.39
N ARG A 41 5.84 -12.07 -4.39
CA ARG A 41 6.06 -13.42 -4.93
C ARG A 41 5.51 -13.50 -6.35
N ASN A 42 5.72 -14.64 -7.01
CA ASN A 42 5.13 -14.90 -8.33
C ASN A 42 3.61 -14.66 -8.37
N GLU A 43 2.88 -15.11 -7.35
CA GLU A 43 1.43 -14.94 -7.26
C GLU A 43 1.03 -13.46 -7.15
N ASP A 44 1.79 -12.68 -6.39
CA ASP A 44 1.56 -11.23 -6.27
C ASP A 44 1.79 -10.53 -7.60
N LEU A 45 2.85 -10.89 -8.34
CA LEU A 45 3.09 -10.32 -9.67
C LEU A 45 1.97 -10.63 -10.67
N LYS A 46 1.38 -11.82 -10.56
CA LYS A 46 0.23 -12.23 -11.38
C LYS A 46 -1.03 -11.43 -11.01
N ASN A 47 -1.30 -11.24 -9.72
CA ASN A 47 -2.49 -10.55 -9.25
C ASN A 47 -2.41 -9.02 -9.41
N ILE A 48 -1.23 -8.43 -9.20
CA ILE A 48 -1.04 -6.97 -9.21
C ILE A 48 -0.77 -6.46 -10.62
N PHE A 49 0.08 -7.14 -11.38
CA PHE A 49 0.53 -6.70 -12.70
C PHE A 49 -0.11 -7.49 -13.86
N GLY A 50 -0.97 -8.47 -13.57
CA GLY A 50 -1.61 -9.30 -14.59
C GLY A 50 -0.64 -10.18 -15.38
N LEU A 51 0.59 -10.38 -14.88
CA LEU A 51 1.61 -11.12 -15.60
C LEU A 51 1.35 -12.63 -15.53
N SER A 52 1.43 -13.31 -16.67
CA SER A 52 1.39 -14.77 -16.69
C SER A 52 2.67 -15.37 -16.08
N SER A 53 2.59 -16.57 -15.52
CA SER A 53 3.76 -17.27 -14.96
C SER A 53 4.90 -17.41 -15.98
N ASN A 54 4.57 -17.66 -17.25
CA ASN A 54 5.55 -17.75 -18.34
C ASN A 54 6.24 -16.40 -18.60
N THR A 55 5.49 -15.30 -18.55
CA THR A 55 6.04 -13.95 -18.68
C THR A 55 6.97 -13.63 -17.51
N ILE A 56 6.58 -13.98 -16.29
CA ILE A 56 7.40 -13.77 -15.08
C ILE A 56 8.72 -14.55 -15.19
N ILE A 57 8.67 -15.81 -15.62
CA ILE A 57 9.86 -16.64 -15.82
C ILE A 57 10.75 -16.04 -16.92
N LYS A 58 10.16 -15.67 -18.07
CA LYS A 58 10.88 -15.04 -19.17
C LYS A 58 11.58 -13.77 -18.71
N TYR A 59 10.88 -12.87 -18.04
CA TYR A 59 11.45 -11.61 -17.56
C TYR A 59 12.51 -11.81 -16.48
N ARG A 60 12.40 -12.86 -15.67
CA ARG A 60 13.45 -13.25 -14.73
C ARG A 60 14.71 -13.71 -15.46
N GLN A 61 14.55 -14.53 -16.50
CA GLN A 61 15.65 -15.06 -17.32
C GLN A 61 16.32 -13.97 -18.16
N THR A 62 15.55 -13.02 -18.69
CA THR A 62 16.07 -11.89 -19.46
C THR A 62 16.62 -10.77 -18.57
N GLY A 63 16.51 -10.88 -17.25
CA GLY A 63 17.00 -9.89 -16.29
C GLY A 63 16.14 -8.62 -16.16
N ILE A 64 14.94 -8.60 -16.75
CA ILE A 64 14.00 -7.46 -16.67
C ILE A 64 13.38 -7.38 -15.28
N LEU A 65 13.05 -8.51 -14.66
CA LEU A 65 12.54 -8.56 -13.29
C LEU A 65 13.68 -8.90 -12.33
N PRO A 66 14.22 -7.90 -11.58
CA PRO A 66 15.20 -8.17 -10.54
C PRO A 66 14.56 -9.03 -9.44
N PHE A 67 15.22 -10.13 -9.10
CA PHE A 67 14.73 -11.08 -8.11
C PHE A 67 15.81 -11.46 -7.10
N THR A 68 15.37 -11.83 -5.92
CA THR A 68 16.18 -12.45 -4.88
C THR A 68 15.66 -13.86 -4.64
N LYS A 69 16.53 -14.85 -4.72
CA LYS A 69 16.19 -16.25 -4.41
C LYS A 69 16.48 -16.52 -2.94
N MET A 70 15.47 -16.93 -2.18
CA MET A 70 15.62 -17.41 -0.80
C MET A 70 15.08 -18.84 -0.72
N GLY A 71 16.00 -19.81 -0.68
CA GLY A 71 15.66 -21.22 -0.83
C GLY A 71 15.00 -21.47 -2.19
N ASP A 72 13.80 -22.04 -2.19
CA ASP A 72 13.01 -22.29 -3.41
C ASP A 72 12.06 -21.13 -3.79
N ILE A 73 12.05 -20.05 -3.01
CA ILE A 73 11.14 -18.93 -3.22
C ILE A 73 11.86 -17.80 -3.94
N PHE A 74 11.17 -17.23 -4.94
CA PHE A 74 11.59 -16.02 -5.63
C PHE A 74 10.84 -14.83 -5.06
N LEU A 75 11.62 -13.86 -4.57
CA LEU A 75 11.14 -12.61 -4.01
C LEU A 75 11.51 -11.48 -4.95
N TYR A 76 10.57 -10.55 -5.14
CA TYR A 76 10.72 -9.41 -6.03
C TYR A 76 10.51 -8.14 -5.22
N ASP A 77 11.50 -7.26 -5.21
CA ASP A 77 11.41 -5.99 -4.50
C ASP A 77 10.38 -5.08 -5.17
N ALA A 78 9.28 -4.78 -4.48
CA ALA A 78 8.17 -3.99 -5.00
C ALA A 78 8.64 -2.65 -5.58
N ALA A 79 9.56 -1.96 -4.89
CA ALA A 79 10.05 -0.66 -5.33
C ALA A 79 10.88 -0.75 -6.62
N LYS A 80 11.60 -1.85 -6.83
CA LYS A 80 12.35 -2.07 -8.07
C LYS A 80 11.43 -2.47 -9.22
N ILE A 81 10.49 -3.38 -8.97
CA ILE A 81 9.57 -3.88 -9.99
C ILE A 81 8.66 -2.76 -10.50
N GLU A 82 8.12 -1.94 -9.61
CA GLU A 82 7.28 -0.80 -9.99
C GLU A 82 8.03 0.20 -10.88
N ARG A 83 9.33 0.42 -10.64
CA ARG A 83 10.17 1.25 -11.51
C ARG A 83 10.39 0.60 -12.88
N SER A 84 10.86 -0.65 -12.90
CA SER A 84 11.17 -1.36 -14.14
C SER A 84 9.95 -1.57 -15.05
N LEU A 85 8.76 -1.82 -14.48
CA LEU A 85 7.53 -1.94 -15.26
C LEU A 85 7.03 -0.59 -15.77
N LYS A 86 7.15 0.47 -14.97
CA LYS A 86 6.74 1.82 -15.39
C LYS A 86 7.60 2.35 -16.55
N GLU A 87 8.88 2.02 -16.58
CA GLU A 87 9.78 2.38 -17.69
C GLU A 87 9.45 1.60 -18.98
N SER A 88 8.93 0.38 -18.87
CA SER A 88 8.62 -0.48 -20.03
C SER A 88 7.27 -0.18 -20.70
N THR A 89 6.40 0.64 -20.08
CA THR A 89 5.03 0.92 -20.57
C THR A 89 4.93 2.26 -21.31
N ASN A 90 5.99 3.07 -21.34
CA ASN A 90 6.07 4.36 -22.05
C ASN A 90 7.06 4.31 -23.23
N GLY A 91 6.97 3.27 -24.06
CA GLY A 91 7.76 3.11 -25.29
C GLY A 91 6.86 2.83 -26.48
#